data_AF-A0A5B6Z584-F1
#
_entry.id   AF-A0A5B6Z584-F1
#
_cell.length_a   1.000
_cell.length_b   1.000
_cell.length_c   1.000
_cell.angle_alpha   90.00
_cell.angle_beta   90.00
_cell.angle_gamma   90.00
#
_symmetry.space_group_name_H-M   'P 1'
#
loop_
_entity.id
_entity.type
_entity.pdbx_description
1 polymer ?
#
loop_
_entity_poly.entity_id
_entity_poly.type
_entity_poly.pdbx_seq_one_letter_code
_entity_poly.pdbx_strand_id
1 'polypeptide(L)'
;LVQLLVSGTSLTKQKVAISLKQFSESSIGLSRPVKKRGVLGCCLASPETGCPVHLGICTLESSFCLLETNAVRPLVRVLGEPDIDACEASLDALLTLIDGEQLQSGSKVLAEANAIAPIIKLLSSSCARLQEKSLKALERIFRLLEFKQKYGTSAQMPLVDITQRGSTGMKSLAAKILAHLNVLHEQSSFF
;
A
#
# COMPACT_ATOMS: atom_id res chain seq x y z
N LEU A 1 -11.81 -16.68 -2.91
CA LEU A 1 -10.57 -16.09 -3.46
C LEU A 1 -9.47 -15.99 -2.41
N VAL A 2 -9.67 -15.29 -1.28
CA VAL A 2 -8.61 -15.01 -0.31
C VAL A 2 -7.92 -16.25 0.27
N GLN A 3 -8.64 -17.34 0.52
CA GLN A 3 -8.02 -18.60 0.98
C GLN A 3 -6.98 -19.15 -0.01
N LEU A 4 -7.17 -18.91 -1.31
CA LEU A 4 -6.23 -19.33 -2.35
C LEU A 4 -4.93 -18.51 -2.33
N LEU A 5 -4.92 -17.30 -1.74
CA LEU A 5 -3.66 -16.59 -1.46
C LEU A 5 -2.83 -17.30 -0.39
N VAL A 6 -3.47 -18.08 0.49
CA VAL A 6 -2.80 -18.78 1.59
C VAL A 6 -2.34 -20.17 1.16
N SER A 7 -3.22 -20.94 0.53
CA SER A 7 -2.98 -22.37 0.24
C SER A 7 -2.78 -22.70 -1.24
N GLY A 8 -2.91 -21.72 -2.15
CA GLY A 8 -2.77 -21.95 -3.60
C GLY A 8 -1.32 -22.16 -4.03
N THR A 9 -1.14 -22.62 -5.27
CA THR A 9 0.19 -22.59 -5.93
C THR A 9 0.59 -21.15 -6.25
N SER A 10 1.85 -20.89 -6.57
CA SER A 10 2.30 -19.55 -6.97
C SER A 10 1.46 -18.97 -8.12
N LEU A 11 1.17 -19.78 -9.14
CA LEU A 11 0.29 -19.39 -10.24
C LEU A 11 -1.13 -19.04 -9.75
N THR A 12 -1.71 -19.85 -8.85
CA THR A 12 -3.02 -19.53 -8.27
C THR A 12 -2.97 -18.22 -7.48
N LYS A 13 -1.95 -18.01 -6.65
CA LYS A 13 -1.77 -16.77 -5.88
C LYS A 13 -1.64 -15.56 -6.79
N GLN A 14 -0.84 -15.67 -7.86
CA GLN A 14 -0.71 -14.64 -8.89
C GLN A 14 -2.07 -14.29 -9.50
N LYS A 15 -2.82 -15.27 -10.00
CA LYS A 15 -4.13 -15.02 -10.63
C LYS A 15 -5.12 -14.40 -9.66
N VAL A 16 -5.15 -14.87 -8.42
CA VAL A 16 -6.02 -14.32 -7.38
C VAL A 16 -5.65 -12.88 -7.05
N ALA A 17 -4.36 -12.57 -6.90
CA ALA A 17 -3.89 -11.22 -6.66
C ALA A 17 -4.21 -10.26 -7.82
N ILE A 18 -4.09 -10.71 -9.08
CA ILE A 18 -4.52 -9.94 -10.26
C ILE A 18 -6.03 -9.62 -10.19
N SER A 19 -6.88 -10.61 -9.89
CA SER A 19 -8.32 -10.37 -9.77
C SER A 19 -8.64 -9.40 -8.64
N LEU A 20 -7.98 -9.56 -7.48
CA LEU A 20 -8.16 -8.67 -6.33
C LEU A 20 -7.72 -7.23 -6.62
N LYS A 21 -6.65 -7.04 -7.39
CA LYS A 21 -6.25 -5.72 -7.89
C LYS A 21 -7.38 -5.08 -8.71
N GLN A 22 -7.86 -5.77 -9.75
CA GLN A 22 -8.91 -5.26 -10.65
C GLN A 22 -10.19 -4.88 -9.90
N PHE A 23 -10.57 -5.72 -8.94
CA PHE A 23 -11.68 -5.45 -8.05
C PHE A 23 -11.44 -4.23 -7.17
N SER A 24 -10.25 -4.12 -6.57
CA SER A 24 -9.90 -2.99 -5.71
C SER A 24 -9.84 -1.66 -6.46
N GLU A 25 -9.40 -1.66 -7.73
CA GLU A 25 -9.40 -0.46 -8.58
C GLU A 25 -10.83 0.08 -8.81
N SER A 26 -11.82 -0.81 -8.79
CA SER A 26 -13.23 -0.44 -8.94
C SER A 26 -13.90 -0.02 -7.62
N SER A 27 -13.30 -0.35 -6.47
CA SER A 27 -13.94 -0.22 -5.16
C SER A 27 -14.39 1.20 -4.81
N ILE A 28 -13.63 2.23 -5.18
CA ILE A 28 -13.98 3.61 -4.89
C ILE A 28 -15.29 4.03 -5.58
N GLY A 29 -15.43 3.73 -6.88
CA GLY A 29 -16.63 4.04 -7.66
C GLY A 29 -17.83 3.18 -7.31
N LEU A 30 -17.59 2.00 -6.74
CA LEU A 30 -18.63 1.08 -6.28
C LEU A 30 -19.03 1.26 -4.81
N SER A 31 -18.29 2.10 -4.06
CA SER A 31 -18.61 2.38 -2.66
C SER A 31 -19.86 3.26 -2.55
N ARG A 32 -20.78 2.91 -1.63
CA ARG A 32 -22.00 3.70 -1.42
C ARG A 32 -21.66 4.91 -0.54
N PRO A 33 -22.16 6.13 -0.81
CA PRO A 33 -21.89 7.27 0.07
C PRO A 33 -22.44 7.03 1.48
N VAL A 34 -21.67 7.43 2.49
CA VAL A 34 -22.14 7.46 3.88
C VAL A 34 -23.21 8.54 4.01
N LYS A 35 -24.42 8.16 4.46
CA LYS A 35 -25.51 9.13 4.66
C LYS A 35 -25.18 10.01 5.87
N LYS A 36 -24.99 11.31 5.65
CA LYS A 36 -24.92 12.29 6.75
C LYS A 36 -26.31 12.43 7.36
N ARG A 37 -26.41 12.29 8.70
CA ARG A 37 -27.68 12.45 9.43
C ARG A 37 -28.21 13.86 9.18
N GLY A 38 -29.39 13.97 8.57
CA GLY A 38 -30.10 15.24 8.42
C GLY A 38 -30.57 15.78 9.77
N VAL A 39 -30.61 17.11 9.90
CA VAL A 39 -30.98 17.85 11.12
C VAL A 39 -32.46 17.68 11.53
N LEU A 40 -33.23 16.86 10.82
CA LEU A 40 -34.67 16.66 11.01
C LEU A 40 -35.00 15.16 11.04
N GLY A 41 -35.14 14.56 12.22
CA GLY A 41 -35.78 13.24 12.37
C GLY A 41 -35.21 12.33 13.46
N CYS A 42 -36.05 12.04 14.46
CA CYS A 42 -35.81 11.22 15.65
C CYS A 42 -35.58 9.70 15.38
N CYS A 43 -34.54 9.33 14.63
CA CYS A 43 -34.16 7.92 14.49
C CYS A 43 -32.73 7.67 15.00
N LEU A 44 -32.58 6.88 16.07
CA LEU A 44 -31.30 6.46 16.67
C LEU A 44 -30.57 5.40 15.83
N ALA A 45 -30.46 5.56 14.50
CA ALA A 45 -29.63 4.67 13.70
C ALA A 45 -28.16 4.88 14.06
N SER A 46 -27.38 3.82 14.34
CA SER A 46 -25.94 3.94 14.59
C SER A 46 -25.25 4.61 13.39
N PRO A 47 -24.26 5.50 13.58
CA PRO A 47 -23.51 6.05 12.45
C PRO A 47 -22.85 4.91 11.67
N GLU A 48 -23.19 4.77 10.38
CA GLU A 48 -22.50 3.85 9.46
C GLU A 48 -21.04 4.31 9.39
N THR A 49 -20.12 3.48 9.89
CA THR A 49 -18.68 3.78 9.80
C THR A 49 -18.24 3.47 8.37
N GLY A 50 -17.80 4.49 7.64
CA GLY A 50 -17.30 4.32 6.28
C GLY A 50 -16.00 3.50 6.24
N CYS A 51 -15.71 2.91 5.09
CA CYS A 51 -14.42 2.28 4.80
C CYS A 51 -13.30 3.30 5.07
N PRO A 52 -12.27 2.96 5.85
CA PRO A 52 -11.22 3.92 6.19
C PRO A 52 -10.44 4.39 4.95
N VAL A 53 -10.42 3.59 3.88
CA VAL A 53 -9.70 3.89 2.63
C VAL A 53 -10.59 4.64 1.64
N HIS A 54 -11.76 4.07 1.30
CA HIS A 54 -12.64 4.62 0.27
C HIS A 54 -13.63 5.67 0.77
N LEU A 55 -13.74 5.87 2.09
CA LEU A 55 -14.63 6.82 2.79
C LEU A 55 -16.14 6.64 2.53
N GLY A 56 -16.53 5.75 1.61
CA GLY A 56 -17.87 5.22 1.42
C GLY A 56 -18.08 3.90 2.18
N ILE A 57 -19.27 3.33 2.05
CA ILE A 57 -19.64 2.03 2.57
C ILE A 57 -19.20 0.99 1.55
N CYS A 58 -18.25 0.16 1.97
CA CYS A 58 -17.78 -0.98 1.21
C CYS A 58 -18.47 -2.24 1.72
N THR A 59 -18.85 -3.13 0.81
CA THR A 59 -19.22 -4.51 1.15
C THR A 59 -18.49 -5.49 0.23
N LEU A 60 -18.49 -6.75 0.63
CA LEU A 60 -17.97 -7.87 -0.16
C LEU A 60 -18.66 -8.00 -1.52
N GLU A 61 -19.98 -7.82 -1.55
CA GLU A 61 -20.82 -8.08 -2.72
C GLU A 61 -20.82 -6.92 -3.72
N SER A 62 -20.69 -5.69 -3.23
CA SER A 62 -20.88 -4.51 -4.10
C SER A 62 -19.58 -3.79 -4.44
N SER A 63 -18.62 -3.74 -3.52
CA SER A 63 -17.43 -2.89 -3.66
C SER A 63 -16.13 -3.65 -3.82
N PHE A 64 -16.11 -4.94 -3.45
CA PHE A 64 -14.92 -5.80 -3.53
C PHE A 64 -13.65 -5.21 -2.88
N CYS A 65 -13.83 -4.38 -1.84
CA CYS A 65 -12.74 -3.76 -1.11
C CYS A 65 -11.83 -4.82 -0.47
N LEU A 66 -10.51 -4.62 -0.55
CA LEU A 66 -9.52 -5.53 0.04
C LEU A 66 -9.64 -5.66 1.57
N LEU A 67 -10.16 -4.64 2.23
CA LEU A 67 -10.37 -4.63 3.67
C LEU A 67 -11.56 -5.52 4.04
N GLU A 68 -12.69 -5.36 3.36
CA GLU A 68 -13.89 -6.18 3.59
C GLU A 68 -13.60 -7.67 3.32
N THR A 69 -12.82 -7.95 2.28
CA THR A 69 -12.41 -9.32 1.93
C THR A 69 -11.31 -9.88 2.85
N ASN A 70 -10.77 -9.11 3.79
CA ASN A 70 -9.61 -9.49 4.60
C ASN A 70 -8.39 -9.94 3.76
N ALA A 71 -8.24 -9.39 2.55
CA ALA A 71 -7.22 -9.79 1.59
C ALA A 71 -5.84 -9.16 1.86
N VAL A 72 -5.78 -8.04 2.60
CA VAL A 72 -4.54 -7.27 2.80
C VAL A 72 -3.41 -8.12 3.40
N ARG A 73 -3.64 -8.78 4.55
CA ARG A 73 -2.59 -9.59 5.21
C ARG A 73 -2.16 -10.80 4.36
N PRO A 74 -3.08 -11.57 3.74
CA PRO A 74 -2.70 -12.59 2.77
C PRO A 74 -1.84 -12.07 1.62
N LEU A 75 -2.18 -10.93 1.00
CA LEU A 75 -1.36 -10.31 -0.05
C LEU A 75 0.03 -9.92 0.47
N VAL A 76 0.13 -9.38 1.68
CA VAL A 76 1.42 -9.07 2.33
C VAL A 76 2.28 -10.30 2.53
N ARG A 77 1.68 -11.45 2.88
CA ARG A 77 2.43 -12.72 2.99
C ARG A 77 3.03 -13.13 1.65
N VAL A 78 2.28 -12.98 0.55
CA VAL A 78 2.76 -13.31 -0.80
C VAL A 78 3.94 -12.43 -1.23
N LEU A 79 4.07 -11.19 -0.74
CA LEU A 79 5.27 -10.36 -0.99
C LEU A 79 6.57 -10.99 -0.47
N GLY A 80 6.48 -11.89 0.52
CA GLY A 80 7.63 -12.58 1.10
C GLY A 80 7.98 -13.90 0.40
N GLU A 81 7.17 -14.32 -0.58
CA GLU A 81 7.34 -15.59 -1.28
C GLU A 81 8.34 -15.46 -2.44
N PRO A 82 9.00 -16.56 -2.86
CA PRO A 82 10.05 -16.49 -3.88
C PRO A 82 9.53 -16.24 -5.30
N ASP A 83 8.24 -16.46 -5.55
CA ASP A 83 7.65 -16.31 -6.88
C ASP A 83 7.45 -14.83 -7.23
N ILE A 84 8.26 -14.35 -8.18
CA ILE A 84 8.31 -12.93 -8.58
C ILE A 84 6.97 -12.45 -9.13
N ASP A 85 6.28 -13.30 -9.89
CA ASP A 85 5.03 -12.95 -10.56
C ASP A 85 3.87 -12.85 -9.55
N ALA A 86 3.79 -13.77 -8.59
CA ALA A 86 2.83 -13.71 -7.49
C ALA A 86 3.12 -12.54 -6.54
N CYS A 87 4.40 -12.29 -6.24
CA CYS A 87 4.83 -11.13 -5.45
C CYS A 87 4.41 -9.83 -6.13
N GLU A 88 4.65 -9.68 -7.42
CA GLU A 88 4.30 -8.48 -8.17
C GLU A 88 2.80 -8.26 -8.26
N ALA A 89 2.04 -9.30 -8.58
CA ALA A 89 0.58 -9.21 -8.60
C ALA A 89 0.03 -8.79 -7.22
N SER A 90 0.65 -9.28 -6.13
CA SER A 90 0.26 -8.93 -4.78
C SER A 90 0.64 -7.51 -4.40
N LEU A 91 1.82 -7.04 -4.84
CA LEU A 91 2.23 -5.65 -4.69
C LEU A 91 1.24 -4.74 -5.42
N ASP A 92 0.94 -5.02 -6.69
CA ASP A 92 -0.02 -4.25 -7.46
C ASP A 92 -1.39 -4.16 -6.79
N ALA A 93 -1.90 -5.26 -6.25
CA ALA A 93 -3.15 -5.27 -5.50
C ALA A 93 -3.08 -4.41 -4.23
N LEU A 94 -1.97 -4.44 -3.48
CA LEU A 94 -1.82 -3.62 -2.27
C LEU A 94 -1.70 -2.13 -2.59
N LEU A 95 -1.07 -1.78 -3.72
CA LEU A 95 -0.82 -0.39 -4.11
C LEU A 95 -2.09 0.35 -4.56
N THR A 96 -3.20 -0.35 -4.85
CA THR A 96 -4.50 0.28 -5.11
C THR A 96 -5.00 1.07 -3.89
N LEU A 97 -4.67 0.63 -2.67
CA LEU A 97 -5.11 1.28 -1.43
C LEU A 97 -4.51 2.66 -1.22
N ILE A 98 -3.38 2.95 -1.85
CA ILE A 98 -2.71 4.25 -1.75
C ILE A 98 -2.84 5.07 -3.03
N ASP A 99 -3.80 4.77 -3.90
CA ASP A 99 -3.97 5.51 -5.14
C ASP A 99 -4.70 6.85 -4.93
N GLY A 100 -4.26 7.87 -5.67
CA GLY A 100 -4.82 9.23 -5.59
C GLY A 100 -4.96 9.77 -4.16
N GLU A 101 -6.18 10.16 -3.80
CA GLU A 101 -6.55 10.76 -2.51
C GLU A 101 -6.46 9.79 -1.32
N GLN A 102 -6.34 8.48 -1.57
CA GLN A 102 -6.33 7.44 -0.54
C GLN A 102 -4.95 7.27 0.10
N LEU A 103 -3.94 8.03 -0.34
CA LEU A 103 -2.55 7.87 0.12
C LEU A 103 -2.40 7.84 1.65
N GLN A 104 -3.07 8.76 2.37
CA GLN A 104 -2.97 8.84 3.83
C GLN A 104 -3.61 7.63 4.53
N SER A 105 -4.88 7.34 4.23
CA SER A 105 -5.62 6.25 4.86
C SER A 105 -5.11 4.87 4.45
N GLY A 106 -4.83 4.69 3.16
CA GLY A 106 -4.23 3.47 2.62
C GLY A 106 -2.88 3.16 3.25
N SER A 107 -2.02 4.16 3.44
CA SER A 107 -0.71 3.94 4.06
C SER A 107 -0.83 3.51 5.52
N LYS A 108 -1.85 4.00 6.26
CA LYS A 108 -2.16 3.51 7.61
C LYS A 108 -2.57 2.04 7.60
N VAL A 109 -3.47 1.65 6.71
CA VAL A 109 -3.89 0.25 6.55
C VAL A 109 -2.71 -0.65 6.19
N LEU A 110 -1.86 -0.21 5.26
CA LEU A 110 -0.64 -0.94 4.90
C LEU A 110 0.34 -1.04 6.07
N ALA A 111 0.49 0.01 6.88
CA ALA A 111 1.34 -0.02 8.07
C ALA A 111 0.80 -0.99 9.14
N GLU A 112 -0.51 -0.97 9.43
CA GLU A 112 -1.18 -1.86 10.39
C GLU A 112 -1.15 -3.34 9.95
N ALA A 113 -1.14 -3.57 8.64
CA ALA A 113 -0.96 -4.88 8.04
C ALA A 113 0.51 -5.33 7.97
N ASN A 114 1.47 -4.51 8.43
CA ASN A 114 2.91 -4.74 8.32
C ASN A 114 3.40 -4.88 6.86
N ALA A 115 2.78 -4.18 5.92
CA ALA A 115 3.11 -4.24 4.49
C ALA A 115 4.34 -3.39 4.11
N ILE A 116 4.59 -2.29 4.82
CA ILE A 116 5.62 -1.30 4.41
C ILE A 116 7.04 -1.89 4.50
N ALA A 117 7.35 -2.68 5.53
CA ALA A 117 8.66 -3.32 5.65
C ALA A 117 8.96 -4.33 4.51
N PRO A 118 8.02 -5.24 4.14
CA PRO A 118 8.13 -6.03 2.92
C PRO A 118 8.32 -5.19 1.64
N ILE A 119 7.59 -4.08 1.48
CA ILE A 119 7.76 -3.18 0.32
C ILE A 119 9.18 -2.57 0.30
N ILE A 120 9.73 -2.19 1.45
CA ILE A 120 11.13 -1.73 1.56
C ILE A 120 12.11 -2.84 1.16
N LYS A 121 11.89 -4.08 1.59
CA LYS A 121 12.73 -5.22 1.20
C LYS A 121 12.78 -5.42 -0.32
N LEU A 122 11.69 -5.13 -1.02
CA LEU A 122 11.62 -5.22 -2.49
C LEU A 122 12.49 -4.18 -3.21
N LEU A 123 12.99 -3.14 -2.53
CA LEU A 123 14.03 -2.26 -3.08
C LEU A 123 15.34 -3.00 -3.36
N SER A 124 15.59 -4.13 -2.70
CA SER A 124 16.76 -4.97 -2.95
C SER A 124 16.47 -6.14 -3.92
N SER A 125 15.30 -6.15 -4.57
CA SER A 125 14.95 -7.19 -5.55
C SER A 125 15.85 -7.14 -6.77
N SER A 126 16.25 -8.31 -7.29
CA SER A 126 16.93 -8.44 -8.58
C SER A 126 15.98 -8.23 -9.77
N CYS A 127 14.66 -8.27 -9.54
CA CYS A 127 13.66 -7.92 -10.55
C CYS A 127 13.48 -6.40 -10.60
N ALA A 128 13.96 -5.79 -11.70
CA ALA A 128 13.88 -4.34 -11.90
C ALA A 128 12.44 -3.79 -11.79
N ARG A 129 11.45 -4.54 -12.29
CA ARG A 129 10.03 -4.15 -12.25
C ARG A 129 9.48 -4.06 -10.82
N LEU A 130 9.80 -5.05 -9.97
CA LEU A 130 9.45 -5.02 -8.54
C LEU A 130 10.17 -3.89 -7.79
N GLN A 131 11.47 -3.73 -8.05
CA GLN A 131 12.28 -2.67 -7.45
C GLN A 131 11.71 -1.28 -7.79
N GLU A 132 11.38 -1.03 -9.06
CA GLU A 132 10.82 0.24 -9.52
C GLU A 132 9.44 0.52 -8.93
N LYS A 133 8.53 -0.47 -8.90
CA LYS A 133 7.20 -0.32 -8.29
C LYS A 133 7.30 0.02 -6.80
N SER A 134 8.19 -0.67 -6.09
CA SER A 134 8.43 -0.45 -4.66
C SER A 134 9.04 0.92 -4.38
N LEU A 135 9.98 1.36 -5.22
CA LEU A 135 10.58 2.68 -5.15
C LEU A 135 9.55 3.80 -5.35
N LYS A 136 8.69 3.69 -6.36
CA LYS A 136 7.60 4.64 -6.62
C LYS A 136 6.57 4.67 -5.48
N ALA A 137 6.23 3.52 -4.91
CA ALA A 137 5.34 3.45 -3.76
C ALA A 137 5.92 4.18 -2.54
N LEU A 138 7.19 3.91 -2.21
CA LEU A 138 7.87 4.53 -1.08
C LEU A 138 8.11 6.03 -1.27
N GLU A 139 8.34 6.50 -2.50
CA GLU A 139 8.40 7.93 -2.81
C GLU A 139 7.10 8.68 -2.43
N ARG A 140 5.95 8.01 -2.56
CA ARG A 140 4.65 8.56 -2.17
C ARG A 140 4.43 8.44 -0.66
N ILE A 141 4.67 7.25 -0.10
CA ILE A 141 4.47 6.96 1.34
C ILE A 141 5.33 7.90 2.21
N PHE A 142 6.58 8.16 1.84
CA PHE A 142 7.48 9.02 2.62
C PHE A 142 7.19 10.52 2.53
N ARG A 143 6.20 10.95 1.74
CA ARG A 143 5.65 12.31 1.85
C ARG A 143 4.89 12.52 3.16
N LEU A 144 4.46 11.42 3.79
CA LEU A 144 3.74 11.42 5.04
C LEU A 144 4.74 11.27 6.19
N LEU A 145 4.80 12.30 7.05
CA LEU A 145 5.82 12.42 8.10
C LEU A 145 5.85 11.20 9.04
N GLU A 146 4.68 10.65 9.37
CA GLU A 146 4.56 9.47 10.25
C GLU A 146 5.28 8.24 9.70
N PHE A 147 5.17 7.95 8.40
CA PHE A 147 5.80 6.78 7.79
C PHE A 147 7.26 7.04 7.45
N LYS A 148 7.60 8.28 7.12
CA LYS A 148 8.97 8.72 6.97
C LYS A 148 9.77 8.51 8.26
N GLN A 149 9.24 8.97 9.40
CA GLN A 149 9.90 8.80 10.71
C GLN A 149 9.99 7.32 11.11
N LYS A 150 8.91 6.55 10.88
CA LYS A 150 8.87 5.15 11.30
C LYS A 150 9.75 4.22 10.47
N TYR A 151 9.87 4.46 9.15
CA TYR A 151 10.49 3.51 8.23
C TYR A 151 11.69 4.06 7.44
N GLY A 152 11.96 5.37 7.52
CA GLY A 152 13.03 6.03 6.74
C GLY A 152 14.40 5.38 6.93
N THR A 153 14.81 5.12 8.17
CA THR A 153 16.08 4.46 8.49
C THR A 153 16.21 3.08 7.84
N SER A 154 15.12 2.30 7.82
CA SER A 154 15.13 0.97 7.19
C SER A 154 15.26 1.03 5.66
N ALA A 155 14.86 2.14 5.03
CA ALA A 155 14.93 2.32 3.58
C ALA A 155 16.26 2.93 3.10
N GLN A 156 17.06 3.54 3.97
CA GLN A 156 18.28 4.28 3.58
C GLN A 156 19.27 3.42 2.78
N MET A 157 19.68 2.27 3.30
CA MET A 157 20.68 1.43 2.62
C MET A 157 20.21 0.90 1.25
N PRO A 158 19.00 0.32 1.11
CA PRO A 158 18.49 -0.07 -0.21
C PRO A 158 18.39 1.10 -1.19
N LEU A 159 18.05 2.31 -0.73
CA LEU A 159 18.01 3.49 -1.58
C LEU A 159 19.40 3.92 -2.05
N VAL A 160 20.42 3.88 -1.17
CA VAL A 160 21.83 4.14 -1.54
C VAL A 160 22.31 3.14 -2.58
N ASP A 161 21.96 1.86 -2.43
CA ASP A 161 22.31 0.84 -3.41
C ASP A 161 21.70 1.14 -4.79
N ILE A 162 20.46 1.64 -4.83
CA ILE A 162 19.79 2.04 -6.08
C ILE A 162 20.47 3.27 -6.69
N THR A 163 20.91 4.27 -5.92
CA THR A 163 21.62 5.44 -6.48
C THR A 163 22.94 5.07 -7.14
N GLN A 164 23.59 3.99 -6.69
CA GLN A 164 24.83 3.50 -7.28
C GLN A 164 24.60 2.63 -8.52
N ARG A 165 23.64 1.70 -8.45
CA ARG A 165 23.50 0.60 -9.43
C ARG A 165 22.23 0.62 -10.28
N GLY A 166 21.24 1.43 -9.94
CA GLY A 166 19.96 1.49 -10.66
C GLY A 166 20.03 2.10 -12.06
N SER A 167 18.94 2.04 -12.81
CA SER A 167 18.79 2.79 -14.06
C SER A 167 18.76 4.31 -13.80
N THR A 168 19.02 5.14 -14.81
CA THR A 168 19.07 6.61 -14.64
C THR A 168 17.83 7.18 -13.94
N GLY A 169 16.63 6.72 -14.30
CA GLY A 169 15.39 7.15 -13.68
C GLY A 169 15.22 6.66 -12.23
N MET A 170 15.70 5.45 -11.92
CA MET A 170 15.64 4.91 -10.56
C MET A 170 16.67 5.58 -9.64
N LYS A 171 17.86 5.90 -10.17
CA LYS A 171 18.91 6.64 -9.46
C LYS A 171 18.42 8.02 -9.02
N SER A 172 17.83 8.78 -9.93
CA SER A 172 17.30 10.12 -9.63
C SER A 172 16.15 10.07 -8.62
N LEU A 173 15.24 9.10 -8.74
CA LEU A 173 14.15 8.92 -7.80
C LEU A 173 14.65 8.50 -6.41
N ALA A 174 15.59 7.56 -6.32
CA ALA A 174 16.17 7.14 -5.05
C ALA A 174 16.93 8.28 -4.36
N ALA A 175 17.69 9.08 -5.11
CA ALA A 175 18.37 10.25 -4.58
C ALA A 175 17.38 11.30 -4.03
N LYS A 176 16.27 11.54 -4.75
CA LYS A 176 15.19 12.41 -4.28
C LYS A 176 14.59 11.91 -2.95
N ILE A 177 14.34 10.61 -2.83
CA ILE A 177 13.83 10.03 -1.60
C ILE A 177 14.85 10.19 -0.46
N LEU A 178 16.13 9.89 -0.68
CA LEU A 178 17.18 10.04 0.32
C LEU A 178 17.31 11.49 0.81
N ALA A 179 17.32 12.45 -0.12
CA ALA A 179 17.31 13.87 0.23
C ALA A 179 16.10 14.19 1.10
N HIS A 180 14.91 13.69 0.74
CA HIS A 180 13.71 13.87 1.54
C HIS A 180 13.86 13.25 2.94
N LEU A 181 14.37 12.02 3.08
CA LEU A 181 14.59 11.35 4.36
C LEU A 181 15.54 12.13 5.28
N ASN A 182 16.63 12.67 4.73
CA ASN A 182 17.68 13.34 5.50
C ASN A 182 17.32 14.75 5.99
N VAL A 183 16.30 15.40 5.40
CA VAL A 183 15.82 16.73 5.88
C VAL A 183 15.30 16.69 7.34
N LEU A 184 15.00 15.52 7.91
CA LEU A 184 14.62 15.40 9.33
C LEU A 184 15.80 15.20 10.28
N HIS A 185 17.00 14.87 9.79
CA HIS A 185 18.15 14.68 10.67
C HIS A 185 18.76 16.01 11.15
N GLU A 186 18.41 17.14 10.53
CA GLU A 186 18.95 18.47 10.87
C GLU A 186 18.07 19.31 11.83
N GLN A 187 16.97 18.78 12.37
CA GLN A 187 16.08 19.56 13.26
C GLN A 187 15.99 19.06 14.72
N SER A 188 17.02 18.37 15.22
CA SER A 188 17.07 17.97 16.64
C SER A 188 18.34 18.44 17.35
N SER A 189 18.57 19.75 17.34
CA SER A 189 19.48 20.42 18.29
C SER A 189 19.16 21.90 18.50
N PHE A 190 17.90 22.26 18.75
CA PHE A 190 17.56 23.55 19.37
C PHE A 190 16.31 23.37 20.22
N PHE A 191 16.52 23.14 21.52
CA PHE A 191 15.90 23.74 22.70
C PHE A 191 16.24 22.89 23.93
#